data_AF-A0A7C2X208-F1
#
_entry.id   AF-A0A7C2X208-F1
#
_cell.length_a   1.000
_cell.length_b   1.000
_cell.length_c   1.000
_cell.angle_alpha   90.00
_cell.angle_beta   90.00
_cell.angle_gamma   90.00
#
_symmetry.space_group_name_H-M   'P 1'
#
loop_
_entity.id
_entity.type
_entity.pdbx_description
1 polymer ?
#
loop_
_entity_poly.entity_id
_entity_poly.type
_entity_poly.pdbx_seq_one_letter_code
_entity_poly.pdbx_strand_id
1 'polypeptide(L)'
;MEILIYPLPHQIVCVCFHILSHPRIRFLLADDLSAGKTVMAGLLHKELKLRGLINRVIIVVPGHSKDQWIREMEENETFKVIDRAVIETS
;
A
#
# COMPACT_ATOMS: atom_id res chain seq x y z
N MET A 1 2.06 -7.64 21.08
CA MET A 1 2.27 -7.39 19.64
C MET A 1 0.88 -7.27 19.03
N GLU A 2 0.27 -6.09 19.16
CA GLU A 2 -1.07 -5.85 18.62
C GLU A 2 -0.93 -5.56 17.13
N ILE A 3 -1.54 -6.41 16.31
CA ILE A 3 -1.72 -6.17 14.87
C ILE A 3 -3.00 -5.34 14.78
N LEU A 4 -2.91 -4.06 14.44
CA LEU A 4 -4.08 -3.18 14.47
C LEU A 4 -4.98 -3.40 13.23
N ILE A 5 -4.44 -3.95 12.14
CA ILE A 5 -5.20 -4.18 10.89
C ILE A 5 -4.94 -5.57 10.30
N TYR A 6 -5.83 -6.53 10.58
CA TYR A 6 -5.87 -7.80 9.86
C TYR A 6 -6.63 -7.63 8.53
N PRO A 7 -6.05 -7.97 7.38
CA PRO A 7 -6.75 -7.87 6.10
C PRO A 7 -7.93 -8.85 6.05
N LEU A 8 -9.04 -8.38 5.49
CA LEU A 8 -10.24 -9.18 5.34
C LEU A 8 -10.03 -10.28 4.27
N PRO A 9 -10.75 -11.42 4.35
CA PRO A 9 -10.57 -12.52 3.40
C PRO A 9 -10.67 -12.09 1.93
N HIS A 10 -11.60 -11.21 1.58
CA HIS A 10 -11.73 -10.72 0.21
C HIS A 10 -10.55 -9.87 -0.25
N GLN A 11 -9.88 -9.15 0.65
CA GLN A 11 -8.67 -8.37 0.36
C GLN A 11 -7.49 -9.30 0.08
N ILE A 12 -7.36 -10.37 0.87
CA ILE A 12 -6.35 -11.42 0.64
C ILE A 12 -6.60 -12.10 -0.71
N VAL A 13 -7.85 -12.46 -1.01
CA VAL A 13 -8.23 -13.08 -2.29
C VAL A 13 -7.92 -12.16 -3.47
N CYS A 14 -8.24 -10.87 -3.35
CA CYS A 14 -7.92 -9.88 -4.37
C CYS A 14 -6.40 -9.80 -4.61
N VAL A 15 -5.60 -9.64 -3.57
CA VAL A 15 -4.15 -9.45 -3.73
C VAL A 15 -3.44 -10.75 -4.12
N CYS A 16 -3.55 -11.79 -3.29
CA CYS A 16 -2.72 -12.99 -3.41
C CYS A 16 -3.12 -13.87 -4.58
N PHE A 17 -4.41 -13.93 -4.92
CA PHE A 17 -4.92 -14.84 -5.95
C PHE A 17 -5.28 -14.15 -7.26
N HIS A 18 -5.65 -12.86 -7.26
CA HIS A 18 -5.97 -12.13 -8.49
C HIS A 18 -4.81 -11.22 -8.95
N ILE A 19 -4.30 -10.33 -8.11
CA ILE A 19 -3.26 -9.38 -8.53
C ILE A 19 -1.93 -10.11 -8.80
N LEU A 20 -1.47 -10.91 -7.84
CA LEU A 20 -0.17 -11.60 -7.91
C LEU A 20 -0.12 -12.78 -8.88
N SER A 21 -1.26 -13.24 -9.39
CA SER A 21 -1.31 -14.29 -10.43
C SER A 21 -0.96 -13.76 -11.82
N HIS A 22 -0.88 -12.44 -12.00
CA HIS A 22 -0.54 -11.84 -13.28
C HIS A 22 0.96 -11.56 -13.40
N PRO A 23 1.59 -11.91 -14.54
CA PRO A 23 3.03 -11.72 -14.75
C PRO A 23 3.46 -10.24 -14.81
N ARG A 24 2.52 -9.33 -15.08
CA ARG A 24 2.71 -7.88 -15.02
C ARG A 24 1.70 -7.28 -14.07
N ILE A 25 2.19 -6.63 -13.03
CA ILE A 25 1.33 -6.04 -12.00
C ILE A 25 1.00 -4.61 -12.39
N ARG A 26 -0.17 -4.43 -12.99
CA ARG A 26 -0.75 -3.12 -13.30
C ARG A 26 -2.27 -3.22 -13.19
N PHE A 27 -2.82 -2.66 -12.12
CA PHE A 27 -4.23 -2.81 -11.76
C PHE A 27 -4.84 -1.49 -11.32
N LEU A 28 -6.17 -1.40 -11.49
CA LEU A 28 -7.00 -0.34 -10.94
C LEU A 28 -7.92 -0.96 -9.89
N LEU A 29 -7.76 -0.55 -8.63
CA LEU A 29 -8.69 -0.92 -7.56
C LEU A 29 -9.85 0.09 -7.56
N ALA A 30 -11.00 -0.29 -8.10
CA ALA A 30 -12.15 0.59 -8.30
C ALA A 30 -13.41 0.21 -7.49
N ASP A 31 -13.30 -0.64 -6.46
CA ASP A 31 -14.43 -0.93 -5.56
C ASP A 31 -14.95 0.34 -4.84
N ASP A 32 -15.95 0.19 -3.99
CA ASP A 32 -16.46 1.28 -3.15
C ASP A 32 -15.40 1.85 -2.18
N LEU A 33 -15.65 3.07 -1.69
CA LEU A 33 -14.73 3.86 -0.84
C LEU A 33 -14.30 3.10 0.43
N SER A 34 -15.17 2.23 0.97
CA SER A 34 -14.94 1.45 2.20
C SER A 34 -14.23 0.11 2.00
N ALA A 35 -13.89 -0.28 0.77
CA ALA A 35 -13.32 -1.61 0.47
C ALA A 35 -11.88 -1.82 1.03
N GLY A 36 -11.28 -0.81 1.66
CA GLY A 36 -9.93 -0.91 2.24
C GLY A 36 -8.83 -1.04 1.18
N LYS A 37 -8.86 -0.18 0.16
CA LYS A 37 -7.86 -0.17 -0.93
C LYS A 37 -6.46 0.12 -0.43
N THR A 38 -6.34 0.95 0.60
CA THR A 38 -5.07 1.27 1.28
C THR A 38 -4.49 0.04 1.96
N VAL A 39 -5.31 -0.73 2.68
CA VAL A 39 -4.94 -2.06 3.24
C VAL A 39 -4.52 -3.03 2.14
N MET A 40 -5.26 -3.11 1.03
CA MET A 40 -4.88 -3.95 -0.12
C MET A 40 -3.55 -3.52 -0.75
N ALA A 41 -3.29 -2.21 -0.86
CA ALA A 41 -2.03 -1.70 -1.35
C ALA A 41 -0.86 -2.05 -0.41
N GLY A 42 -1.07 -1.97 0.90
CA GLY A 42 -0.09 -2.41 1.90
C GLY A 42 0.19 -3.91 1.85
N LEU A 43 -0.85 -4.74 1.67
CA LEU A 43 -0.70 -6.18 1.49
C LEU A 43 0.08 -6.52 0.22
N LEU A 44 -0.23 -5.85 -0.90
CA LEU A 44 0.49 -6.02 -2.16
C LEU A 44 1.95 -5.63 -2.02
N HIS A 45 2.22 -4.47 -1.43
CA HIS A 45 3.58 -3.98 -1.15
C HIS A 45 4.38 -5.01 -0.34
N LYS A 46 3.80 -5.51 0.75
CA LYS A 46 4.43 -6.53 1.61
C LYS A 46 4.78 -7.80 0.83
N GLU A 47 3.82 -8.34 0.07
CA GLU A 47 4.05 -9.56 -0.73
C GLU A 47 5.14 -9.36 -1.79
N LEU A 48 5.14 -8.23 -2.49
CA LEU A 48 6.16 -7.96 -3.51
C LEU A 48 7.54 -7.81 -2.90
N LYS A 49 7.64 -7.17 -1.73
CA LYS A 49 8.90 -7.02 -1.00
C LYS A 49 9.41 -8.37 -0.50
N LEU A 50 8.54 -9.19 0.09
CA LEU A 50 8.88 -10.55 0.54
C LEU A 50 9.38 -11.45 -0.60
N ARG A 51 8.87 -11.24 -1.81
CA ARG A 51 9.32 -11.94 -3.03
C ARG A 51 10.55 -11.33 -3.69
N GLY A 52 11.08 -10.21 -3.18
CA GLY A 52 12.21 -9.49 -3.77
C GLY A 52 11.91 -8.87 -5.15
N LEU A 53 10.65 -8.60 -5.46
CA LEU A 53 10.22 -8.07 -6.77
C LEU A 53 10.22 -6.54 -6.85
N ILE A 54 10.37 -5.86 -5.72
CA ILE A 54 10.39 -4.40 -5.62
C ILE A 54 11.59 -3.94 -4.77
N ASN A 55 12.27 -2.91 -5.24
CA ASN A 55 13.39 -2.28 -4.53
C ASN A 55 13.14 -0.79 -4.21
N ARG A 56 12.19 -0.17 -4.92
CA ARG A 56 11.81 1.24 -4.73
C ARG A 56 10.33 1.37 -5.00
N VAL A 57 9.63 2.04 -4.09
CA VAL A 57 8.19 2.29 -4.16
C VAL A 57 7.93 3.77 -4.00
N ILE A 58 7.04 4.30 -4.83
CA ILE A 58 6.50 5.64 -4.70
C ILE A 58 5.00 5.51 -4.54
N ILE A 59 4.46 6.13 -3.51
CA ILE A 59 3.02 6.20 -3.24
C ILE A 59 2.63 7.66 -3.36
N VAL A 60 1.74 7.96 -4.30
CA VAL A 60 1.21 9.31 -4.51
C VAL A 60 -0.20 9.36 -3.95
N VAL A 61 -0.43 10.26 -3.00
CA VAL A 61 -1.70 10.37 -2.28
C VAL A 61 -2.15 11.82 -2.22
N PRO A 62 -3.46 12.10 -2.21
CA PRO A 62 -3.98 13.40 -1.85
C PRO A 62 -3.54 13.78 -0.42
N GLY A 63 -3.26 15.06 -0.18
CA GLY A 63 -2.74 15.53 1.11
C GLY A 63 -3.61 15.15 2.32
N HIS A 64 -4.93 15.10 2.15
CA HIS A 64 -5.88 14.75 3.22
C HIS A 64 -5.87 13.25 3.58
N SER A 65 -5.38 12.37 2.69
CA SER A 65 -5.29 10.92 2.97
C SER A 65 -3.90 10.51 3.46
N LYS A 66 -2.93 11.42 3.49
CA LYS A 66 -1.53 11.14 3.84
C LYS A 66 -1.39 10.37 5.16
N ASP A 67 -2.00 10.87 6.22
CA ASP A 67 -1.82 10.29 7.56
C ASP A 67 -2.46 8.91 7.67
N GLN A 68 -3.53 8.64 6.92
CA GLN A 68 -4.11 7.30 6.83
C GLN A 68 -3.13 6.33 6.17
N TRP A 69 -2.56 6.70 5.02
CA TRP A 69 -1.56 5.87 4.35
C TRP A 69 -0.33 5.64 5.21
N ILE A 70 0.16 6.65 5.93
CA ILE A 70 1.28 6.49 6.86
C ILE A 70 0.92 5.45 7.92
N ARG A 71 -0.21 5.60 8.62
CA ARG A 71 -0.63 4.64 9.66
C ARG A 71 -0.76 3.20 9.13
N GLU A 72 -1.38 3.02 7.97
CA GLU A 72 -1.61 1.69 7.41
C GLU A 72 -0.32 1.05 6.83
N MET A 73 0.67 1.85 6.47
CA MET A 73 1.94 1.38 5.90
C MET A 73 3.06 1.24 6.95
N GLU A 74 3.03 2.04 8.02
CA GLU A 74 4.03 2.06 9.10
C GLU A 74 4.20 0.71 9.78
N GLU A 75 3.15 -0.12 9.80
CA GLU A 75 3.24 -1.49 10.34
C GLU A 75 4.26 -2.36 9.58
N ASN A 76 4.52 -2.08 8.31
CA ASN A 76 5.34 -2.93 7.44
C ASN A 76 6.60 -2.25 6.92
N GLU A 77 6.60 -0.92 6.76
CA GLU A 77 7.75 -0.18 6.25
C GLU A 77 7.68 1.32 6.59
N THR A 78 8.82 1.91 6.93
CA THR A 78 8.94 3.36 7.10
C THR A 78 9.06 4.03 5.73
N PHE A 79 8.06 4.83 5.35
CA PHE A 79 8.12 5.66 4.16
C PHE A 79 8.66 7.04 4.48
N LYS A 80 9.62 7.53 3.67
CA LYS A 80 10.03 8.93 3.73
C LYS A 80 8.93 9.79 3.10
N VAL A 81 8.31 10.64 3.91
CA VAL A 81 7.32 11.61 3.44
C VAL A 81 8.02 12.72 2.67
N ILE A 82 7.58 12.96 1.43
CA ILE A 82 8.06 14.06 0.59
C ILE A 82 6.87 14.98 0.34
N ASP A 83 6.92 16.19 0.89
CA ASP A 83 5.95 17.25 0.66
C ASP A 83 6.65 18.50 0.10
N ARG A 84 5.88 19.58 -0.09
CA ARG A 84 6.40 20.83 -0.66
C ARG A 84 7.54 21.43 0.19
N ALA A 85 7.47 21.33 1.51
CA ALA A 85 8.49 21.89 2.39
C ALA A 85 9.84 21.16 2.24
N VAL A 86 9.81 19.84 2.04
CA VAL A 86 11.02 19.05 1.76
C VAL A 86 11.64 19.43 0.41
N ILE A 87 10.81 19.69 -0.62
CA ILE A 87 11.28 20.02 -1.97
C ILE A 87 11.91 21.42 -2.01
N GLU A 88 11.33 22.40 -1.32
CA GLU A 88 11.82 23.79 -1.32
C GLU A 88 13.14 23.98 -0.57
N THR A 89 13.52 23.02 0.28
CA THR A 89 14.75 23.06 1.07
C THR A 89 15.90 22.27 0.44
N SER A 90 15.69 21.67 -0.75
CA SER A 90 16.66 20.80 -1.44
C SER A 90 17.45 21.50 -2.54
#